data_AF-A0A3M2Z7C7-F1
#
_entry.id   AF-A0A3M2Z7C7-F1
#
_cell.length_a   1.000
_cell.length_b   1.000
_cell.length_c   1.000
_cell.angle_alpha   90.00
_cell.angle_beta   90.00
_cell.angle_gamma   90.00
#
_symmetry.space_group_name_H-M   'P 1'
#
loop_
_entity.id
_entity.type
_entity.pdbx_description
1 polymer ?
#
loop_
_entity_poly.entity_id
_entity_poly.type
_entity_poly.pdbx_seq_one_letter_code
_entity_poly.pdbx_strand_id
1 'polypeptide(L)'
;MALPGGCAIGSRPVDLHIRGLEAMGAIIDVEGGYIKAKAPEGGLRGAHFFFDTVSVTGTENIMMAASLANGRSVLENAAREPEVVDLANFLIAMGAKIHGAGTDTITIDGVKRLGSATYKVMPDRIET
;
A
#
# COMPACT_ATOMS: atom_id res chain seq x y z
N MET A 1 -8.93 5.50 -10.16
CA MET A 1 -7.96 6.57 -9.84
C MET A 1 -7.52 7.20 -11.15
N ALA A 2 -7.51 8.53 -11.29
CA ALA A 2 -6.94 9.16 -12.49
C ALA A 2 -5.43 8.86 -12.53
N LEU A 3 -4.89 8.55 -13.71
CA LEU A 3 -3.45 8.43 -13.88
C LEU A 3 -2.79 9.78 -13.56
N PRO A 4 -1.70 9.81 -12.78
CA PRO A 4 -0.92 11.02 -12.64
C PRO A 4 -0.47 11.50 -14.02
N GLY A 5 -0.66 12.79 -14.30
CA GLY A 5 -0.07 13.42 -15.50
C GLY A 5 1.46 13.48 -15.42
N GLY A 6 2.08 14.09 -16.42
CA GLY A 6 3.52 14.33 -16.42
C GLY A 6 3.93 15.30 -15.30
N CYS A 7 4.76 14.84 -14.36
CA CYS A 7 5.40 15.70 -13.37
C CYS A 7 6.70 16.26 -13.97
N ALA A 8 6.94 17.57 -13.84
CA ALA A 8 8.15 18.24 -14.36
C ALA A 8 9.47 17.76 -13.71
N ILE A 9 9.39 16.90 -12.68
CA ILE A 9 10.52 16.35 -11.93
C ILE A 9 11.01 15.00 -12.53
N GLY A 10 10.19 14.34 -13.36
CA GLY A 10 10.50 13.06 -14.00
C GLY A 10 9.27 12.15 -14.16
N SER A 11 9.39 11.08 -14.96
CA SER A 11 8.36 10.04 -15.04
C SER A 11 8.28 9.29 -13.70
N ARG A 12 7.15 9.40 -13.00
CA ARG A 12 6.84 8.60 -11.81
C ARG A 12 5.79 7.56 -12.19
N PRO A 13 6.20 6.43 -12.80
CA PRO A 13 5.25 5.40 -13.22
C PRO A 13 4.57 4.81 -11.99
N VAL A 14 3.24 4.69 -12.06
CA VAL A 14 2.41 4.05 -11.03
C VAL A 14 2.31 2.53 -11.21
N ASP A 15 3.18 1.96 -12.03
CA ASP A 15 3.18 0.55 -12.41
C ASP A 15 3.28 -0.38 -11.18
N LEU A 16 4.10 -0.02 -10.19
CA LEU A 16 4.23 -0.78 -8.93
C LEU A 16 2.92 -0.83 -8.13
N HIS A 17 2.09 0.21 -8.21
CA HIS A 17 0.78 0.21 -7.55
C HIS A 17 -0.18 -0.74 -8.24
N ILE A 18 -0.17 -0.75 -9.58
CA ILE A 18 -1.03 -1.60 -10.40
C ILE A 18 -0.63 -3.06 -10.19
N ARG A 19 0.63 -3.40 -10.44
CA ARG A 19 1.16 -4.76 -10.29
C ARG A 19 1.00 -5.30 -8.86
N GLY A 20 1.16 -4.47 -7.84
CA GLY A 20 0.93 -4.87 -6.46
C GLY A 20 -0.53 -5.27 -6.18
N LEU A 21 -1.48 -4.51 -6.71
CA LEU A 21 -2.91 -4.82 -6.58
C LEU A 21 -3.31 -6.03 -7.45
N GLU A 22 -2.74 -6.18 -8.63
CA GLU A 22 -2.92 -7.36 -9.49
C GLU A 22 -2.39 -8.64 -8.83
N ALA A 23 -1.24 -8.57 -8.14
CA ALA A 23 -0.71 -9.68 -7.36
C ALA A 23 -1.68 -10.12 -6.24
N MET A 24 -2.49 -9.20 -5.73
CA MET A 24 -3.57 -9.46 -4.77
C MET A 24 -4.89 -9.92 -5.43
N GLY A 25 -4.87 -10.13 -6.76
CA GLY A 25 -5.98 -10.63 -7.55
C GLY A 25 -6.91 -9.55 -8.12
N ALA A 26 -6.58 -8.26 -8.01
CA ALA A 26 -7.36 -7.20 -8.65
C ALA A 26 -7.26 -7.30 -10.17
N ILE A 27 -8.37 -7.04 -10.85
CA ILE A 27 -8.40 -6.83 -12.30
C ILE A 27 -8.30 -5.32 -12.52
N ILE A 28 -7.26 -4.87 -13.21
CA ILE A 28 -7.01 -3.47 -13.48
C ILE A 28 -7.04 -3.20 -14.98
N ASP A 29 -7.79 -2.18 -15.36
CA ASP A 29 -7.86 -1.69 -16.73
C ASP A 29 -7.53 -0.19 -16.76
N VAL A 30 -6.82 0.23 -17.80
CA VAL A 30 -6.38 1.61 -17.98
C VAL A 30 -7.03 2.17 -19.23
N GLU A 31 -8.12 2.91 -19.04
CA GLU A 31 -8.93 3.43 -20.13
C GLU A 31 -9.18 4.93 -19.94
N GLY A 32 -8.95 5.72 -20.99
CA GLY A 32 -9.25 7.16 -20.99
C GLY A 32 -8.47 7.97 -19.95
N GLY A 33 -7.28 7.53 -19.55
CA GLY A 33 -6.49 8.18 -18.50
C GLY A 33 -6.91 7.80 -17.07
N TYR A 34 -7.79 6.81 -16.90
CA TYR A 34 -8.23 6.32 -15.59
C TYR A 34 -7.79 4.88 -15.36
N ILE A 35 -7.33 4.62 -14.14
CA ILE A 35 -7.12 3.29 -13.58
C ILE A 35 -8.45 2.81 -12.99
N LYS A 36 -9.06 1.83 -13.65
CA LYS A 36 -10.26 1.12 -13.19
C LYS A 36 -9.82 -0.19 -12.54
N ALA A 37 -9.96 -0.30 -11.22
CA ALA A 37 -9.58 -1.49 -10.49
C ALA A 37 -10.82 -2.18 -9.90
N LYS A 38 -10.89 -3.50 -10.04
CA LYS A 38 -11.96 -4.34 -9.47
C LYS A 38 -11.36 -5.51 -8.72
N ALA A 39 -11.72 -5.65 -7.44
CA ALA A 39 -11.35 -6.82 -6.64
C ALA A 39 -12.08 -8.08 -7.15
N PRO A 40 -11.48 -9.28 -6.97
CA PRO A 40 -12.13 -10.52 -7.34
C PRO A 40 -13.30 -10.82 -6.37
N GLU A 41 -14.11 -11.82 -6.71
CA GLU A 41 -15.16 -12.29 -5.81
C GLU A 41 -14.57 -12.70 -4.45
N GLY A 42 -15.20 -12.24 -3.36
CA GLY A 42 -14.69 -12.40 -2.00
C GLY A 42 -13.68 -11.36 -1.54
N GLY A 43 -13.27 -10.42 -2.41
CA GLY A 43 -12.31 -9.36 -2.10
C GLY A 43 -10.86 -9.74 -2.42
N LEU A 44 -9.94 -8.80 -2.17
CA LEU A 44 -8.51 -9.01 -2.43
C LEU A 44 -7.95 -10.20 -1.63
N ARG A 45 -6.86 -10.77 -2.11
CA ARG A 45 -6.16 -11.90 -1.49
C ARG A 45 -4.79 -11.47 -1.01
N GLY A 46 -4.32 -12.11 0.06
CA GLY A 46 -2.95 -11.96 0.51
C GLY A 46 -1.98 -12.40 -0.59
N ALA A 47 -0.88 -11.67 -0.75
CA ALA A 47 0.10 -11.91 -1.79
C ALA A 47 1.52 -11.58 -1.32
N HIS A 48 2.50 -12.26 -1.93
CA HIS A 48 3.90 -11.89 -1.82
C HIS A 48 4.25 -10.98 -2.98
N PHE A 49 4.64 -9.74 -2.69
CA PHE A 49 4.98 -8.73 -3.69
C PHE A 49 6.37 -8.15 -3.42
N PHE A 50 7.23 -8.22 -4.43
CA PHE A 50 8.56 -7.62 -4.42
C PHE A 50 8.52 -6.28 -5.18
N PHE A 51 9.02 -5.22 -4.56
CA PHE A 51 9.15 -3.91 -5.20
C PHE A 51 10.46 -3.85 -6.02
N ASP A 52 10.36 -3.81 -7.35
CA ASP A 52 11.54 -3.70 -8.24
C ASP A 52 12.35 -2.42 -7.96
N THR A 53 11.67 -1.35 -7.57
CA THR A 53 12.25 -0.10 -7.08
C THR A 53 11.53 0.30 -5.80
N VAL A 54 12.26 0.80 -4.81
CA VAL A 54 11.67 1.31 -3.57
C VAL A 54 10.70 2.45 -3.89
N SER A 55 9.46 2.33 -3.41
CA SER A 55 8.40 3.31 -3.61
C SER A 55 7.63 3.53 -2.32
N VAL A 56 7.68 4.75 -1.79
CA VAL A 56 6.97 5.15 -0.56
C VAL A 56 5.47 4.94 -0.73
N THR A 57 4.87 5.64 -1.69
CA THR A 57 3.42 5.55 -1.94
C THR A 57 3.00 4.18 -2.46
N GLY A 58 3.89 3.46 -3.15
CA GLY A 58 3.65 2.08 -3.56
C GLY A 58 3.49 1.17 -2.34
N THR A 59 4.44 1.24 -1.41
CA THR A 59 4.42 0.49 -0.16
C THR A 59 3.16 0.80 0.65
N GLU A 60 2.82 2.08 0.82
CA GLU A 60 1.62 2.53 1.54
C GLU A 60 0.33 1.98 0.91
N ASN A 61 0.21 2.07 -0.41
CA ASN A 61 -0.98 1.64 -1.13
C ASN A 61 -1.21 0.13 -0.98
N ILE A 62 -0.18 -0.68 -1.19
CA ILE A 62 -0.30 -2.14 -1.07
C ILE A 62 -0.48 -2.55 0.40
N MET A 63 0.13 -1.84 1.36
CA MET A 63 -0.08 -2.07 2.80
C MET A 63 -1.54 -1.83 3.23
N MET A 64 -2.15 -0.72 2.78
CA MET A 64 -3.57 -0.45 3.03
C MET A 64 -4.47 -1.51 2.40
N ALA A 65 -4.20 -1.91 1.16
CA ALA A 65 -4.94 -2.97 0.49
C ALA A 65 -4.81 -4.32 1.23
N ALA A 66 -3.60 -4.68 1.63
CA ALA A 66 -3.30 -5.92 2.35
C ALA A 66 -3.98 -5.99 3.73
N SER A 67 -4.21 -4.86 4.38
CA SER A 67 -4.83 -4.80 5.71
C SER A 67 -6.26 -5.37 5.72
N LEU A 68 -6.98 -5.34 4.60
CA LEU A 68 -8.33 -5.89 4.45
C LEU A 68 -8.40 -7.09 3.50
N ALA A 69 -7.27 -7.58 2.99
CA ALA A 69 -7.23 -8.71 2.09
C ALA A 69 -7.43 -10.05 2.83
N ASN A 70 -7.83 -11.08 2.11
CA ASN A 70 -7.97 -12.41 2.66
C ASN A 70 -6.62 -13.12 2.70
N GLY A 71 -6.06 -13.30 3.90
CA GLY A 71 -4.82 -14.05 4.11
C GLY A 71 -3.63 -13.16 4.46
N ARG A 72 -2.43 -13.71 4.32
CA ARG A 72 -1.17 -13.03 4.62
C ARG A 72 -0.58 -12.41 3.35
N SER A 73 -0.13 -11.17 3.47
CA SER A 73 0.72 -10.51 2.48
C SER A 73 2.13 -10.30 3.01
N VAL A 74 3.11 -10.36 2.11
CA VAL A 74 4.52 -10.05 2.38
C VAL A 74 4.97 -9.05 1.33
N LEU A 75 5.43 -7.89 1.78
CA LEU A 75 5.98 -6.83 0.95
C LEU A 75 7.50 -6.83 1.12
N GLU A 76 8.24 -7.12 0.05
CA GLU A 76 9.70 -7.15 0.05
C GLU A 76 10.29 -5.98 -0.72
N ASN A 77 11.46 -5.50 -0.26
CA ASN A 77 12.07 -4.24 -0.71
C ASN A 77 11.14 -3.04 -0.46
N ALA A 78 10.43 -3.07 0.66
CA ALA A 78 9.50 -2.03 1.07
C ALA A 78 10.22 -0.72 1.45
N ALA A 79 9.51 0.39 1.30
CA ALA A 79 9.93 1.69 1.79
C ALA A 79 10.05 1.70 3.32
N ARG A 80 11.08 2.38 3.83
CA ARG A 80 11.47 2.42 5.26
C ARG A 80 11.30 3.81 5.88
N GLU A 81 10.76 4.71 5.10
CA GLU A 81 10.48 6.09 5.45
C GLU A 81 9.56 6.15 6.67
N PRO A 82 9.77 7.14 7.57
CA PRO A 82 9.01 7.21 8.81
C PRO A 82 7.51 7.42 8.55
N GLU A 83 7.13 8.01 7.42
CA GLU A 83 5.74 8.14 7.00
C GLU A 83 5.06 6.77 6.77
N VAL A 84 5.80 5.79 6.25
CA VAL A 84 5.33 4.40 6.07
C VAL A 84 5.11 3.73 7.43
N VAL A 85 6.01 3.99 8.38
CA VAL A 85 5.89 3.49 9.76
C VAL A 85 4.69 4.12 10.47
N ASP A 86 4.48 5.43 10.29
CA ASP A 86 3.35 6.15 10.88
C ASP A 86 2.01 5.63 10.34
N LEU A 87 1.92 5.38 9.03
CA LEU A 87 0.74 4.74 8.43
C LEU A 87 0.50 3.33 8.99
N ALA A 88 1.56 2.52 9.12
CA ALA A 88 1.44 1.19 9.70
C ALA A 88 0.91 1.26 11.15
N ASN A 89 1.45 2.16 11.96
CA ASN A 89 1.00 2.38 13.34
C ASN A 89 -0.45 2.86 13.42
N PHE A 90 -0.86 3.74 12.50
CA PHE A 90 -2.26 4.17 12.40
C PHE A 90 -3.19 3.00 12.07
N LEU A 91 -2.86 2.19 11.07
CA LEU A 91 -3.64 1.00 10.70
C LEU A 91 -3.68 -0.03 11.85
N ILE A 92 -2.56 -0.23 12.57
CA ILE A 92 -2.50 -1.07 13.77
C ILE A 92 -3.42 -0.53 14.87
N ALA A 93 -3.46 0.79 15.09
CA ALA A 93 -4.38 1.40 16.05
C ALA A 93 -5.86 1.17 15.68
N MET A 94 -6.16 1.00 14.38
CA MET A 94 -7.48 0.60 13.88
C MET A 94 -7.73 -0.92 13.94
N GLY A 95 -6.76 -1.72 14.36
CA GLY A 95 -6.86 -3.17 14.50
C GLY A 95 -6.28 -4.00 13.35
N ALA A 96 -5.49 -3.40 12.46
CA ALA A 96 -4.69 -4.14 11.48
C ALA A 96 -3.59 -4.95 12.17
N LYS A 97 -3.13 -6.02 11.50
CA LYS A 97 -2.00 -6.83 11.95
C LYS A 97 -0.83 -6.63 11.00
N ILE A 98 0.03 -5.68 11.31
CA ILE A 98 1.17 -5.29 10.48
C ILE A 98 2.45 -5.44 11.30
N HIS A 99 3.46 -6.05 10.70
CA HIS A 99 4.77 -6.30 11.31
C HIS A 99 5.88 -5.92 10.34
N GLY A 100 7.03 -5.46 10.86
CA GLY A 100 8.21 -5.15 10.05
C GLY A 100 8.18 -3.79 9.33
N ALA A 101 7.20 -2.92 9.62
CA ALA A 101 7.22 -1.55 9.10
C ALA A 101 8.50 -0.81 9.55
N GLY A 102 9.18 -0.16 8.61
CA GLY A 102 10.51 0.44 8.84
C GLY A 102 11.68 -0.51 8.54
N THR A 103 11.39 -1.76 8.17
CA THR A 103 12.37 -2.71 7.61
C THR A 103 12.12 -2.91 6.11
N ASP A 104 12.98 -3.68 5.44
CA ASP A 104 12.82 -4.03 4.03
C ASP A 104 11.66 -5.01 3.75
N THR A 105 11.15 -5.65 4.80
CA THR A 105 10.12 -6.71 4.72
C THR A 105 8.96 -6.39 5.64
N ILE A 106 7.78 -6.14 5.06
CA ILE A 106 6.55 -5.89 5.82
C ILE A 106 5.60 -7.07 5.66
N THR A 107 5.20 -7.67 6.78
CA THR A 107 4.20 -8.75 6.81
C THR A 107 2.87 -8.22 7.31
N ILE A 108 1.80 -8.49 6.57
CA ILE A 108 0.45 -8.05 6.91
C ILE A 108 -0.47 -9.27 6.95
N ASP A 109 -1.14 -9.50 8.09
CA ASP A 109 -2.21 -10.47 8.21
C ASP A 109 -3.56 -9.74 8.05
N GLY A 110 -4.21 -9.92 6.91
CA GLY A 110 -5.43 -9.20 6.60
C GLY A 110 -6.58 -9.52 7.56
N VAL A 111 -7.36 -8.49 7.90
CA VAL A 111 -8.48 -8.56 8.84
C VAL A 111 -9.80 -8.26 8.14
N LYS A 112 -10.91 -8.73 8.73
CA LYS A 112 -12.25 -8.55 8.13
C LYS A 112 -12.74 -7.10 8.14
N ARG A 113 -12.29 -6.30 9.11
CA ARG A 113 -12.67 -4.90 9.27
C ARG A 113 -11.61 -4.17 10.09
N LEU A 114 -11.51 -2.86 9.84
CA LEU A 114 -10.80 -1.92 10.70
C LEU A 114 -11.81 -1.12 11.53
N GLY A 115 -11.45 -0.82 12.77
CA GLY A 115 -12.23 0.00 13.69
C GLY A 115 -11.89 1.48 13.59
N SER A 116 -12.54 2.29 14.43
CA SER A 116 -12.16 3.69 14.62
C SER A 116 -10.97 3.82 15.56
N ALA A 117 -10.07 4.76 15.28
CA ALA A 117 -8.97 5.12 16.15
C ALA A 117 -8.78 6.64 16.18
N THR A 118 -8.36 7.18 17.31
CA THR A 118 -7.79 8.53 17.39
C THR A 118 -6.28 8.40 17.28
N TYR A 119 -5.69 9.08 16.31
CA TYR A 119 -4.26 8.99 16.04
C TYR A 119 -3.68 10.37 15.77
N LYS A 120 -2.50 10.62 16.33
CA LYS A 120 -1.74 11.86 16.10
C LYS A 120 -0.61 11.53 15.13
N VAL A 121 -0.64 12.16 13.95
CA VAL A 121 0.40 11.99 12.93
C VAL A 121 1.77 12.42 13.45
N MET A 122 2.81 11.81 12.88
CA MET A 122 4.19 12.22 13.17
C MET A 122 4.44 13.69 12.77
N PRO A 123 5.42 14.37 13.40
CA PRO A 123 5.87 15.69 12.96
C PRO A 123 6.43 15.66 11.53
N ASP A 124 6.30 16.77 10.80
CA ASP A 124 6.93 16.91 9.49
C ASP A 124 8.46 16.98 9.66
N ARG A 125 9.19 16.15 8.92
CA ARG A 125 10.67 16.10 8.95
C ARG A 125 11.35 16.97 7.89
N ILE A 126 10.57 17.51 6.95
CA ILE A 126 11.03 18.41 5.87
C ILE A 126 10.88 19.87 6.31
N GLU A 127 9.92 20.16 7.18
CA GLU A 127 9.76 21.47 7.82
C GLU A 127 10.85 21.62 8.91
N THR A 128 11.83 22.50 8.66
CA THR A 128 12.93 22.83 9.59
C THR A 128 12.72 24.20 10.21
#